data_AF-A0A975A2V5-F1
#
_entry.id   AF-A0A975A2V5-F1
#
_cell.length_a   1.000
_cell.length_b   1.000
_cell.length_c   1.000
_cell.angle_alpha   90.00
_cell.angle_beta   90.00
_cell.angle_gamma   90.00
#
_symmetry.space_group_name_H-M   'P 1'
#
loop_
_entity.id
_entity.type
_entity.pdbx_description
1 polymer ?
#
loop_
_entity_poly.entity_id
_entity_poly.type
_entity_poly.pdbx_seq_one_letter_code
_entity_poly.pdbx_strand_id
1 'polypeptide(L)'
;MKNIKYSILAIVFIWVATFTSCKDDSDSTPSETDQQLITLQNNGTNWVLGNDGVTKDGFDVTSQFAGFKLNIGNKTYTTENGLSPVWEPSGNWDFIDNNPSLILRDGDTQIVVSVTSNALTLTFTAAAVPTGGRVESVSGEYQFHLVSE
;
A
#
# COMPACT_ATOMS: atom_id res chain seq x y z
N MET A 1 -68.92 19.62 -42.57
CA MET A 1 -69.73 18.72 -41.71
C MET A 1 -69.40 17.28 -42.06
N LYS A 2 -69.22 16.45 -41.03
CA LYS A 2 -69.03 14.98 -41.02
C LYS A 2 -67.65 14.43 -41.41
N ASN A 3 -66.94 14.02 -40.37
CA ASN A 3 -65.77 13.14 -40.43
C ASN A 3 -66.26 11.74 -40.02
N ILE A 4 -66.13 10.77 -40.93
CA ILE A 4 -66.47 9.34 -40.83
C ILE A 4 -65.30 8.61 -40.13
N LYS A 5 -65.47 8.10 -38.89
CA LYS A 5 -65.80 6.72 -38.44
C LYS A 5 -65.00 5.56 -39.07
N TYR A 6 -64.11 4.91 -38.30
CA TYR A 6 -63.82 3.46 -38.22
C TYR A 6 -63.01 3.24 -36.90
N SER A 7 -63.52 2.70 -35.78
CA SER A 7 -64.01 1.34 -35.45
C SER A 7 -63.03 0.18 -35.65
N ILE A 8 -62.55 -0.35 -34.51
CA ILE A 8 -62.32 -1.77 -34.17
C ILE A 8 -61.13 -2.48 -34.85
N LEU A 9 -60.11 -2.86 -34.05
CA LEU A 9 -59.64 -4.26 -34.00
C LEU A 9 -58.82 -4.53 -32.73
N ALA A 10 -59.25 -5.52 -31.96
CA ALA A 10 -58.55 -6.12 -30.84
C ALA A 10 -57.41 -7.03 -31.35
N ILE A 11 -56.34 -7.21 -30.56
CA ILE A 11 -55.64 -8.50 -30.41
C ILE A 11 -54.92 -8.50 -29.05
N VAL A 12 -55.34 -9.50 -28.26
CA VAL A 12 -54.76 -10.05 -27.04
C VAL A 12 -53.30 -10.47 -27.27
N PHE A 13 -52.41 -10.24 -26.31
CA PHE A 13 -51.35 -11.21 -25.99
C PHE A 13 -50.87 -11.03 -24.54
N ILE A 14 -51.22 -12.00 -23.70
CA ILE A 14 -50.69 -12.26 -22.35
C ILE A 14 -49.40 -13.06 -22.49
N TRP A 15 -48.29 -12.61 -21.89
CA TRP A 15 -47.13 -13.38 -21.41
C TRP A 15 -46.52 -12.56 -20.25
N VAL A 16 -46.66 -12.93 -18.97
CA VAL A 16 -45.99 -14.01 -18.19
C VAL A 16 -44.46 -13.90 -18.19
N ALA A 17 -43.94 -13.59 -16.98
CA ALA A 17 -42.59 -13.82 -16.45
C ALA A 17 -41.43 -13.16 -17.22
N THR A 18 -40.50 -12.46 -16.58
CA THR A 18 -39.60 -13.03 -15.58
C THR A 18 -39.05 -11.97 -14.64
N PHE A 19 -38.76 -12.42 -13.41
CA PHE A 19 -37.91 -11.75 -12.45
C PHE A 19 -36.62 -11.25 -13.10
N THR A 20 -36.45 -9.94 -13.21
CA THR A 20 -35.11 -9.36 -13.26
C THR A 20 -34.59 -9.35 -11.82
N SER A 21 -34.14 -10.52 -11.38
CA SER A 21 -33.09 -10.61 -10.38
C SER A 21 -31.94 -9.80 -10.95
N CYS A 22 -31.78 -8.55 -10.49
CA CYS A 22 -30.50 -7.89 -10.57
C CYS A 22 -29.52 -8.86 -9.90
N LYS A 23 -28.67 -9.46 -10.72
CA LYS A 23 -27.41 -10.00 -10.24
C LYS A 23 -26.74 -8.83 -9.53
N ASP A 24 -26.58 -8.96 -8.21
CA ASP A 24 -25.52 -8.24 -7.51
C ASP A 24 -24.22 -8.69 -8.16
N ASP A 25 -23.83 -8.00 -9.23
CA ASP A 25 -22.43 -7.90 -9.59
C ASP A 25 -21.81 -7.16 -8.41
N SER A 26 -21.14 -7.93 -7.57
CA SER A 26 -20.36 -7.45 -6.45
C SER A 26 -19.24 -6.55 -7.01
N ASP A 27 -19.58 -5.29 -7.24
CA ASP A 27 -18.62 -4.18 -7.20
C ASP A 27 -18.11 -4.11 -5.76
N SER A 28 -17.21 -5.01 -5.41
CA SER A 28 -16.48 -4.95 -4.14
C SER A 28 -15.62 -3.70 -4.22
N THR A 29 -16.09 -2.61 -3.62
CA THR A 29 -15.28 -1.44 -3.32
C THR A 29 -13.95 -1.91 -2.70
N PRO A 30 -12.78 -1.52 -3.24
CA PRO A 30 -11.49 -2.00 -2.73
C PRO A 30 -11.35 -1.74 -1.24
N SER A 31 -10.83 -2.72 -0.50
CA SER A 31 -10.59 -2.58 0.94
C SER A 31 -9.61 -1.45 1.21
N GLU A 32 -9.61 -0.89 2.42
CA GLU A 32 -8.65 0.15 2.81
C GLU A 32 -7.20 -0.32 2.63
N THR A 33 -6.93 -1.60 2.90
CA THR A 33 -5.63 -2.24 2.66
C THR A 33 -5.28 -2.36 1.18
N ASP A 34 -6.26 -2.59 0.29
CA ASP A 34 -6.00 -2.61 -1.16
C ASP A 34 -5.61 -1.22 -1.68
N GLN A 35 -6.30 -0.18 -1.21
CA GLN A 35 -5.99 1.21 -1.57
C GLN A 35 -4.61 1.64 -1.03
N GLN A 36 -4.30 1.24 0.20
CA GLN A 36 -3.00 1.46 0.81
C GLN A 36 -1.89 0.71 0.04
N LEU A 37 -2.13 -0.54 -0.36
CA LEU A 37 -1.18 -1.34 -1.14
C LEU A 37 -0.85 -0.65 -2.47
N ILE A 38 -1.87 -0.17 -3.19
CA ILE A 38 -1.67 0.56 -4.46
C ILE A 38 -0.79 1.80 -4.24
N THR A 39 -1.05 2.53 -3.16
CA THR A 39 -0.27 3.74 -2.83
C THR A 39 1.17 3.37 -2.46
N LEU A 40 1.37 2.34 -1.64
CA LEU A 40 2.69 1.84 -1.25
C LEU A 40 3.52 1.35 -2.45
N GLN A 41 2.88 0.73 -3.43
CA GLN A 41 3.55 0.28 -4.65
C GLN A 41 4.06 1.42 -5.52
N ASN A 42 3.61 2.66 -5.27
CA ASN A 42 4.07 3.86 -5.96
C ASN A 42 4.04 3.74 -7.50
N ASN A 43 2.95 3.21 -8.05
CA ASN A 43 2.84 2.91 -9.49
C ASN A 43 3.96 2.01 -10.05
N GLY A 44 4.62 1.22 -9.20
CA GLY A 44 5.75 0.36 -9.53
C GLY A 44 7.13 1.03 -9.51
N THR A 45 7.22 2.31 -9.13
CA THR A 45 8.50 3.03 -9.04
C THR A 45 9.10 2.95 -7.63
N ASN A 46 10.27 3.57 -7.43
CA ASN A 46 10.94 3.56 -6.13
C ASN A 46 10.44 4.71 -5.25
N TRP A 47 10.50 4.46 -3.95
CA TRP A 47 10.57 5.50 -2.94
C TRP A 47 12.04 5.87 -2.72
N VAL A 48 12.37 7.16 -2.72
CA VAL A 48 13.72 7.68 -2.52
C VAL A 48 13.75 8.62 -1.33
N LEU A 49 14.93 8.91 -0.78
CA LEU A 49 15.05 9.86 0.34
C LEU A 49 14.46 11.23 0.00
N GLY A 50 13.54 11.69 0.83
CA GLY A 50 13.06 13.06 0.84
C GLY A 50 14.04 13.99 1.56
N ASN A 51 13.71 15.28 1.61
CA ASN A 51 14.55 16.30 2.26
C ASN A 51 14.67 16.10 3.78
N ASP A 52 13.67 15.49 4.42
CA ASP A 52 13.69 15.19 5.86
C ASP A 52 14.54 13.95 6.20
N GLY A 53 14.98 13.20 5.19
CA GLY A 53 16.02 12.19 5.31
C GLY A 53 15.67 11.01 6.22
N VAL A 54 16.68 10.57 7.00
CA VAL A 54 16.58 9.44 7.93
C VAL A 54 17.04 9.87 9.30
N THR A 55 16.22 9.60 10.32
CA THR A 55 16.62 9.75 11.72
C THR A 55 16.72 8.40 12.42
N LYS A 56 17.63 8.33 13.39
CA LYS A 56 17.77 7.23 14.33
C LYS A 56 17.74 7.79 15.75
N ASP A 57 16.78 7.37 16.56
CA ASP A 57 16.58 7.86 17.93
C ASP A 57 16.55 9.39 18.01
N GLY A 58 16.00 10.04 16.97
CA GLY A 58 15.93 11.49 16.81
C GLY A 58 17.20 12.18 16.26
N PHE A 59 18.27 11.44 15.99
CA PHE A 59 19.50 11.96 15.38
C PHE A 59 19.52 11.74 13.87
N ASP A 60 19.94 12.75 13.11
CA ASP A 60 20.11 12.63 11.66
C ASP A 60 21.22 11.62 11.31
N VAL A 61 20.85 10.60 10.53
CA VAL A 61 21.75 9.57 9.99
C VAL A 61 21.66 9.47 8.46
N THR A 62 21.06 10.47 7.81
CA THR A 62 20.77 10.49 6.36
C THR A 62 22.00 10.19 5.50
N SER A 63 23.17 10.68 5.91
CA SER A 63 24.43 10.47 5.17
C SER A 63 24.83 9.00 5.05
N GLN A 64 24.36 8.13 5.95
CA GLN A 64 24.61 6.69 5.92
C GLN A 64 23.79 6.00 4.83
N PHE A 65 22.60 6.55 4.52
CA PHE A 65 21.64 6.02 3.55
C PHE A 65 21.66 6.80 2.23
N ALA A 66 22.76 7.49 1.91
CA ALA A 66 22.86 8.26 0.69
C ALA A 66 22.55 7.39 -0.54
N GLY A 67 21.58 7.83 -1.36
CA GLY A 67 21.09 7.06 -2.51
C GLY A 67 20.16 5.90 -2.15
N PHE A 68 19.56 5.89 -0.95
CA PHE A 68 18.59 4.87 -0.57
C PHE A 68 17.39 4.87 -1.49
N LYS A 69 17.00 3.66 -1.92
CA LYS A 69 15.79 3.40 -2.69
C LYS A 69 15.04 2.22 -2.07
N LEU A 70 13.73 2.29 -2.09
CA LEU A 70 12.83 1.22 -1.68
C LEU A 70 11.81 0.98 -2.78
N ASN A 71 11.78 -0.23 -3.32
CA ASN A 71 10.68 -0.68 -4.17
C ASN A 71 9.75 -1.59 -3.34
N ILE A 72 8.45 -1.29 -3.34
CA ILE A 72 7.44 -2.12 -2.69
C ILE A 72 6.65 -2.84 -3.78
N GLY A 73 6.75 -4.17 -3.80
CA GLY A 73 5.96 -5.05 -4.65
C GLY A 73 4.73 -5.59 -3.92
N ASN A 74 4.06 -6.57 -4.53
CA ASN A 74 3.00 -7.31 -3.85
C ASN A 74 3.61 -8.27 -2.81
N LYS A 75 3.54 -7.90 -1.53
CA LYS A 75 4.11 -8.66 -0.39
C LYS A 75 5.62 -8.89 -0.44
N THR A 76 6.32 -8.15 -1.29
CA THR A 76 7.78 -8.19 -1.44
C THR A 76 8.34 -6.77 -1.41
N TYR A 77 9.62 -6.64 -1.09
CA TYR A 77 10.34 -5.37 -1.24
C TYR A 77 11.78 -5.60 -1.72
N THR A 78 12.38 -4.55 -2.28
CA THR A 78 13.82 -4.48 -2.53
C THR A 78 14.36 -3.13 -2.08
N THR A 79 15.64 -3.09 -1.69
CA THR A 79 16.33 -1.85 -1.33
C THR A 79 17.65 -1.68 -2.06
N GLU A 80 18.00 -0.43 -2.32
CA GLU A 80 19.37 0.00 -2.65
C GLU A 80 19.88 0.84 -1.47
N ASN A 81 21.14 0.67 -1.07
CA ASN A 81 21.78 1.38 0.04
C ASN A 81 21.03 1.26 1.40
N GLY A 82 20.38 0.12 1.65
CA GLY A 82 19.56 -0.15 2.84
C GLY A 82 20.31 -0.45 4.14
N LEU A 83 21.59 -0.80 4.09
CA LEU A 83 22.45 -1.18 5.22
C LEU A 83 21.84 -2.23 6.18
N SER A 84 22.29 -3.47 6.09
CA SER A 84 21.94 -4.50 7.09
C SER A 84 22.52 -4.13 8.48
N PRO A 85 21.78 -4.39 9.58
CA PRO A 85 20.45 -5.02 9.69
C PRO A 85 19.24 -4.08 9.49
N VAL A 86 19.43 -2.80 9.14
CA VAL A 86 18.32 -1.82 9.07
C VAL A 86 17.39 -2.17 7.92
N TRP A 87 17.94 -2.38 6.72
CA TRP A 87 17.24 -2.96 5.58
C TRP A 87 18.09 -4.02 4.89
N GLU A 88 17.48 -5.19 4.67
CA GLU A 88 18.04 -6.19 3.77
C GLU A 88 17.84 -5.77 2.30
N PRO A 89 18.67 -6.26 1.36
CA PRO A 89 18.54 -5.92 -0.06
C PRO A 89 17.20 -6.31 -0.67
N SER A 90 16.53 -7.32 -0.11
CA SER A 90 15.18 -7.72 -0.45
C SER A 90 14.56 -8.56 0.65
N GLY A 91 13.23 -8.65 0.64
CA GLY A 91 12.49 -9.46 1.59
C GLY A 91 11.00 -9.47 1.31
N ASN A 92 10.24 -9.90 2.31
CA ASN A 92 8.78 -10.01 2.26
C ASN A 92 8.13 -9.10 3.30
N TRP A 93 6.86 -8.79 3.10
CA TRP A 93 6.05 -8.07 4.07
C TRP A 93 4.58 -8.45 3.96
N ASP A 94 3.83 -8.23 5.03
CA ASP A 94 2.36 -8.33 5.02
C ASP A 94 1.74 -7.27 5.94
N PHE A 95 0.46 -6.94 5.74
CA PHE A 95 -0.26 -6.10 6.70
C PHE A 95 -0.52 -6.88 8.00
N ILE A 96 -0.38 -6.22 9.14
CA ILE A 96 -0.72 -6.82 10.44
C ILE A 96 -2.22 -6.65 10.67
N ASP A 97 -2.93 -7.74 10.91
CA ASP A 97 -4.37 -7.74 11.26
C ASP A 97 -5.27 -6.91 10.31
N ASN A 98 -4.93 -6.84 9.02
CA ASN A 98 -5.58 -5.98 8.02
C ASN A 98 -5.55 -4.48 8.36
N ASN A 99 -4.56 -4.02 9.13
CA ASN A 99 -4.36 -2.61 9.43
C ASN A 99 -3.47 -1.95 8.35
N PRO A 100 -3.98 -0.97 7.57
CA PRO A 100 -3.22 -0.34 6.49
C PRO A 100 -2.01 0.49 6.99
N SER A 101 -1.97 0.84 8.27
CA SER A 101 -0.87 1.60 8.86
C SER A 101 0.23 0.74 9.48
N LEU A 102 0.10 -0.60 9.46
CA LEU A 102 1.05 -1.51 10.07
C LEU A 102 1.42 -2.65 9.13
N ILE A 103 2.71 -2.80 8.87
CA ILE A 103 3.24 -3.96 8.13
C ILE A 103 4.21 -4.75 9.01
N LEU A 104 4.27 -6.06 8.79
CA LEU A 104 5.28 -6.95 9.34
C LEU A 104 6.26 -7.29 8.23
N ARG A 105 7.48 -6.76 8.33
CA ARG A 105 8.59 -7.05 7.42
C ARG A 105 9.34 -8.29 7.91
N ASP A 106 9.60 -9.21 6.98
CA ASP A 106 10.38 -10.44 7.16
C ASP A 106 9.96 -11.34 8.34
N GLY A 107 8.73 -11.13 8.86
CA GLY A 107 8.14 -11.91 9.93
C GLY A 107 8.46 -11.44 11.35
N ASP A 108 9.32 -10.43 11.53
CA ASP A 108 9.77 -10.00 12.85
C ASP A 108 9.79 -8.49 13.09
N THR A 109 9.80 -7.68 12.02
CA THR A 109 9.97 -6.23 12.12
C THR A 109 8.64 -5.53 11.83
N GLN A 110 7.96 -5.06 12.88
CA GLN A 110 6.77 -4.24 12.72
C GLN A 110 7.17 -2.82 12.29
N ILE A 111 6.54 -2.32 11.22
CA ILE A 111 6.77 -0.98 10.67
C ILE A 111 5.45 -0.21 10.69
N VAL A 112 5.47 0.98 11.28
CA VAL A 112 4.40 1.96 11.19
C VAL A 112 4.54 2.72 9.87
N VAL A 113 3.45 2.73 9.09
CA VAL A 113 3.40 3.27 7.74
C VAL A 113 2.45 4.46 7.70
N SER A 114 2.95 5.60 7.21
CA SER A 114 2.14 6.74 6.82
C SER A 114 2.47 7.10 5.38
N VAL A 115 1.53 6.87 4.46
CA VAL A 115 1.73 7.05 3.02
C VAL A 115 0.68 7.99 2.42
N THR A 116 1.11 8.76 1.44
CA THR A 116 0.29 9.60 0.56
C THR A 116 0.73 9.36 -0.88
N SER A 117 0.14 10.05 -1.85
CA SER A 117 0.50 9.89 -3.26
C SER A 117 1.95 10.25 -3.59
N ASN A 118 2.66 11.00 -2.74
CA ASN A 118 4.00 11.51 -3.03
C ASN A 118 4.98 11.44 -1.85
N ALA A 119 4.53 11.02 -0.67
CA ALA A 119 5.36 10.92 0.53
C ALA A 119 5.05 9.63 1.30
N LEU A 120 6.10 8.99 1.80
CA LEU A 120 6.05 7.79 2.60
C LEU A 120 6.92 7.98 3.84
N THR A 121 6.35 7.77 5.02
CA THR A 121 7.09 7.70 6.28
C THR A 121 7.01 6.29 6.84
N LEU A 122 8.16 5.71 7.14
CA LEU A 122 8.31 4.39 7.76
C LEU A 122 8.99 4.55 9.11
N THR A 123 8.36 4.05 10.18
CA THR A 123 8.93 4.07 11.54
C THR A 123 9.01 2.66 12.10
N PHE A 124 10.19 2.22 12.53
CA PHE A 124 10.43 0.88 13.07
C PHE A 124 11.67 0.82 13.95
N THR A 125 11.81 -0.21 14.77
CA THR A 125 13.02 -0.47 15.55
C THR A 125 13.88 -1.52 14.85
N ALA A 126 15.12 -1.18 14.52
CA ALA A 126 16.10 -2.16 14.04
C ALA A 126 16.69 -2.91 15.25
N ALA A 127 16.73 -4.25 15.18
CA ALA A 127 17.33 -5.06 16.23
C ALA A 127 18.87 -5.02 16.16
N ALA A 128 19.53 -5.14 17.32
CA ALA A 128 20.97 -5.34 17.37
C ALA A 128 21.33 -6.73 16.79
N VAL A 129 22.31 -6.79 15.88
CA VAL A 129 22.90 -8.09 15.50
C VAL A 129 23.72 -8.61 16.68
N PRO A 130 23.67 -9.89 17.08
CA PRO A 130 24.31 -10.38 18.32
C PRO A 130 25.86 -10.35 18.37
N THR A 131 26.56 -9.77 17.39
CA THR A 131 28.01 -9.98 17.20
C THR A 131 28.84 -8.71 17.44
N GLY A 132 29.11 -8.40 18.71
CA GLY A 132 30.18 -7.47 19.15
C GLY A 132 29.82 -5.97 19.23
N GLY A 133 30.58 -5.18 20.01
CA GLY A 133 30.22 -3.81 20.44
C GLY A 133 29.97 -2.72 19.38
N ARG A 134 30.03 -3.02 18.08
CA ARG A 134 29.58 -2.12 17.00
C ARG A 134 28.06 -2.24 16.73
N VAL A 135 27.38 -3.21 17.34
CA VAL A 135 25.97 -3.55 17.06
C VAL A 135 24.94 -2.75 17.86
N GLU A 136 25.30 -2.31 19.07
CA GLU A 136 24.52 -1.33 19.84
C GLU A 136 24.37 -0.01 19.08
N SER A 137 25.35 0.31 18.22
CA SER A 137 25.31 1.50 17.37
C SER A 137 24.30 1.40 16.22
N VAL A 138 23.77 0.21 15.89
CA VAL A 138 22.78 0.04 14.82
C VAL A 138 21.38 -0.19 15.36
N SER A 139 21.23 -0.75 16.56
CA SER A 139 19.91 -0.83 17.21
C SER A 139 19.36 0.55 17.53
N GLY A 140 18.06 0.76 17.29
CA GLY A 140 17.36 2.00 17.61
C GLY A 140 16.09 2.16 16.78
N GLU A 141 15.32 3.18 17.10
CA GLU A 141 14.16 3.57 16.30
C GLU A 141 14.62 4.35 15.08
N TYR A 142 14.28 3.86 13.89
CA TYR A 142 14.51 4.54 12.62
C TYR A 142 13.22 5.16 12.12
N GLN A 143 13.34 6.36 11.58
CA GLN A 143 12.30 7.00 10.78
C GLN A 143 12.86 7.40 9.42
N PHE A 144 12.30 6.83 8.36
CA PHE A 144 12.63 7.15 6.98
C PHE A 144 11.55 8.06 6.42
N HIS A 145 11.93 9.24 5.93
CA HIS A 145 11.07 10.13 5.16
C HIS A 145 11.42 10.03 3.69
N LEU A 146 10.50 9.44 2.93
CA LEU A 146 10.68 9.12 1.52
C LEU A 146 9.69 9.89 0.67
N VAL A 147 10.07 10.10 -0.58
CA VAL A 147 9.22 10.67 -1.63
C VAL A 147 9.20 9.75 -2.84
N SER A 148 8.18 9.87 -3.69
CA SER A 148 8.22 9.16 -4.97
C SER A 148 9.43 9.62 -5.78
N GLU A 149 10.11 8.67 -6.41
CA GLU A 149 11.09 8.93 -7.47
C GLU A 149 10.47 9.70 -8.65
#